data_AF-A0A7L4ZE53-F1
#
_entry.id   AF-A0A7L4ZE53-F1
#
_cell.length_a   1.000
_cell.length_b   1.000
_cell.length_c   1.000
_cell.angle_alpha   90.00
_cell.angle_beta   90.00
_cell.angle_gamma   90.00
#
_symmetry.space_group_name_H-M   'P 1'
#
loop_
_entity.id
_entity.type
_entity.pdbx_description
1 polymer ?
#
loop_
_entity_poly.entity_id
_entity_poly.type
_entity_poly.pdbx_seq_one_letter_code
_entity_poly.pdbx_strand_id
1 'polypeptide(L)'
;MQSKIQYVSTMKIVDHENFGSNERRTVRNSGLFLLDAGKKTNNLFFIGRCGGEVRIELKIKFTQNSNGSVSVKEYAKLFEGSSTNTSDLDGTASKSAVIAANQTKTVSFRVRNTDEGDDYADITLLITNTVLADGDCTNGIKAKAQTLGTGFTGAATSNINAPTTVKGGKRVTFQKCDIYCSPKTGPQEIHGAIRLKYNNVGGPNNALALPVTDETTTPDTKGRFNHFSGNGSIYWHPTTGPKLVRGAIRHEWAKTGWERGIYGYPTSDEIKIDPNKNTWFSDFQNGVIIWNNNAEENPNTAKLSGRKVRSLFETIFKEKTKGQKDLNVDSVRISSVGNTGYDFTRSKNRKVTFKIKGDYESGIFFIPNPSYTITLRIAFESNKNPDGKVACKLTAKLDHWHIHTSGAGNSKLLAGLKKGILEGFKDALELGDVPKNTGFLSFKVMKDGGIKLYFRGDILGKVVAGVAQDKLDKL
;
A
#
# COMPACT_ATOMS: atom_id res chain seq x y z
N MET A 1 15.40 14.57 -24.27
CA MET A 1 16.43 13.61 -23.83
C MET A 1 16.53 13.65 -22.32
N GLN A 2 16.57 12.49 -21.69
CA GLN A 2 16.71 12.36 -20.24
C GLN A 2 18.05 11.70 -19.93
N SER A 3 18.75 12.16 -18.90
CA SER A 3 20.05 11.64 -18.50
C SER A 3 19.91 10.90 -17.17
N LYS A 4 20.18 9.60 -17.17
CA LYS A 4 20.32 8.77 -15.97
C LYS A 4 21.76 8.85 -15.48
N ILE A 5 21.93 9.39 -14.29
CA ILE A 5 23.23 9.56 -13.66
C ILE A 5 23.38 8.52 -12.56
N GLN A 6 24.40 7.68 -12.70
CA GLN A 6 24.89 6.82 -11.64
C GLN A 6 26.26 7.34 -11.20
N TYR A 7 26.51 7.42 -9.89
CA TYR A 7 27.78 7.90 -9.37
C TYR A 7 28.31 7.05 -8.23
N VAL A 8 29.63 7.04 -8.07
CA VAL A 8 30.36 6.56 -6.90
C VAL A 8 31.41 7.60 -6.52
N SER A 9 31.27 8.21 -5.35
CA SER A 9 32.22 9.15 -4.75
C SER A 9 33.03 8.43 -3.67
N THR A 10 34.34 8.63 -3.68
CA THR A 10 35.27 8.15 -2.66
C THR A 10 36.10 9.34 -2.18
N MET A 11 36.12 9.58 -0.87
CA MET A 11 37.00 10.54 -0.21
C MET A 11 37.97 9.77 0.69
N LYS A 12 39.27 9.87 0.41
CA LYS A 12 40.33 9.32 1.27
C LYS A 12 40.97 10.46 2.03
N ILE A 13 40.70 10.55 3.32
CA ILE A 13 41.15 11.61 4.22
C ILE A 13 42.39 11.08 4.96
N VAL A 14 43.40 11.93 5.06
CA VAL A 14 44.60 11.70 5.84
C VAL A 14 44.69 12.81 6.85
N ASP A 15 44.77 12.38 8.11
CA ASP A 15 45.12 13.20 9.25
C ASP A 15 46.62 13.04 9.51
N HIS A 16 47.39 14.12 9.45
CA HIS A 16 48.83 14.10 9.62
C HIS A 16 49.22 14.47 11.05
N GLU A 17 49.74 13.48 11.77
CA GLU A 17 50.21 13.65 13.13
C GLU A 17 51.71 13.94 13.14
N ASN A 18 52.12 15.10 13.67
CA ASN A 18 53.53 15.42 13.88
C ASN A 18 54.23 14.46 14.88
N PHE A 19 53.45 13.86 15.78
CA PHE A 19 53.91 12.86 16.74
C PHE A 19 52.94 11.68 16.79
N GLY A 20 53.36 10.50 16.34
CA GLY A 20 52.51 9.30 16.31
C GLY A 20 52.33 8.76 14.89
N SER A 21 51.23 8.04 14.65
CA SER A 21 50.89 7.51 13.32
C SER A 21 49.74 8.29 12.73
N ASN A 22 49.89 8.72 11.47
CA ASN A 22 48.81 9.38 10.72
C ASN A 22 47.53 8.55 10.71
N GLU A 23 46.41 9.22 10.98
CA GLU A 23 45.10 8.60 10.85
C GLU A 23 44.58 8.67 9.42
N ARG A 24 43.81 7.66 9.01
CA ARG A 24 43.27 7.58 7.65
C ARG A 24 41.83 7.12 7.67
N ARG A 25 40.97 7.78 6.90
CA ARG A 25 39.58 7.36 6.72
C ARG A 25 39.15 7.41 5.26
N THR A 26 38.41 6.40 4.83
CA THR A 26 37.74 6.39 3.53
C THR A 26 36.23 6.54 3.70
N VAL A 27 35.64 7.53 3.03
CA VAL A 27 34.19 7.73 2.95
C VAL A 27 33.74 7.44 1.53
N ARG A 28 32.80 6.52 1.36
CA ARG A 28 32.27 6.14 0.04
C ARG A 28 30.77 6.38 -0.03
N ASN A 29 30.32 7.08 -1.07
CA ASN A 29 28.91 7.32 -1.35
C ASN A 29 28.59 6.88 -2.78
N SER A 30 27.40 6.36 -3.01
CA SER A 30 26.94 6.02 -4.35
C SER A 30 25.45 6.27 -4.48
N GLY A 31 25.00 6.57 -5.69
CA GLY A 31 23.58 6.77 -5.93
C GLY A 31 23.24 6.88 -7.39
N LEU A 32 21.94 7.11 -7.63
CA LEU A 32 21.37 7.22 -8.96
C LEU A 32 20.26 8.26 -8.96
N PHE A 33 20.20 9.08 -9.99
CA PHE A 33 19.12 10.05 -10.21
C PHE A 33 18.95 10.36 -11.70
N LEU A 34 17.88 11.08 -12.03
CA LEU A 34 17.57 11.51 -13.40
C LEU A 34 17.68 13.03 -13.52
N LEU A 35 18.16 13.50 -14.66
CA LEU A 35 18.07 14.88 -15.10
C LEU A 35 17.27 14.94 -16.41
N ASP A 36 16.36 15.90 -16.49
CA ASP A 36 15.53 16.15 -17.67
C ASP A 36 15.13 17.64 -17.76
N ALA A 37 14.28 17.98 -18.73
CA ALA A 37 13.80 19.34 -18.92
C ALA A 37 13.05 19.92 -17.70
N GLY A 38 12.37 19.08 -16.91
CA GLY A 38 11.65 19.48 -15.69
C GLY A 38 12.55 19.52 -14.44
N LYS A 39 13.65 18.77 -14.42
CA LYS A 39 14.68 18.83 -13.38
C LYS A 39 16.08 18.77 -13.99
N LYS A 40 16.58 19.91 -14.46
CA LYS A 40 17.88 20.01 -15.15
C LYS A 40 19.10 19.90 -14.22
N THR A 41 18.91 20.07 -12.90
CA THR A 41 20.02 20.09 -11.94
C THR A 41 19.77 19.16 -10.75
N ASN A 42 20.87 18.66 -10.18
CA ASN A 42 20.86 17.96 -8.91
C ASN A 42 22.12 18.31 -8.11
N ASN A 43 21.98 18.46 -6.80
CA ASN A 43 23.08 18.80 -5.90
C ASN A 43 23.26 17.69 -4.86
N LEU A 44 24.51 17.32 -4.61
CA LEU A 44 24.90 16.37 -3.57
C LEU A 44 25.81 17.06 -2.56
N PHE A 45 25.74 16.61 -1.31
CA PHE A 45 26.59 17.10 -0.24
C PHE A 45 27.02 15.94 0.64
N PHE A 46 28.33 15.81 0.85
CA PHE A 46 28.94 14.77 1.66
C PHE A 46 29.89 15.38 2.68
N ILE A 47 29.98 14.75 3.85
CA ILE A 47 30.93 15.12 4.91
C ILE A 47 31.78 13.90 5.25
N GLY A 48 33.07 14.09 5.41
CA GLY A 48 33.98 13.11 5.99
C GLY A 48 34.78 13.71 7.15
N ARG A 49 35.18 12.86 8.10
CA ARG A 49 35.87 13.27 9.34
C ARG A 49 36.96 12.27 9.72
N CYS A 50 38.15 12.70 10.11
CA CYS A 50 39.31 11.88 10.52
C CYS A 50 39.98 12.50 11.78
N GLY A 51 40.80 11.76 12.55
CA GLY A 51 41.62 12.30 13.68
C GLY A 51 40.89 12.77 14.92
N GLY A 52 39.61 13.09 14.78
CA GLY A 52 38.92 13.92 15.77
C GLY A 52 39.01 15.41 15.45
N GLU A 53 39.89 15.84 14.54
CA GLU A 53 40.12 17.25 14.17
C GLU A 53 39.83 17.60 12.71
N VAL A 54 40.15 16.73 11.75
CA VAL A 54 39.94 17.02 10.32
C VAL A 54 38.49 16.77 9.87
N ARG A 55 37.87 17.75 9.20
CA ARG A 55 36.58 17.63 8.50
C ARG A 55 36.67 18.08 7.04
N ILE A 56 36.19 17.23 6.13
CA ILE A 56 36.00 17.54 4.72
C ILE A 56 34.53 17.71 4.38
N GLU A 57 34.19 18.80 3.70
CA GLU A 57 32.86 19.04 3.13
C GLU A 57 32.92 19.07 1.60
N LEU A 58 32.23 18.15 0.93
CA LEU A 58 32.19 18.03 -0.53
C LEU A 58 30.80 18.35 -1.08
N LYS A 59 30.71 19.37 -1.94
CA LYS A 59 29.52 19.75 -2.71
C LYS A 59 29.70 19.35 -4.18
N ILE A 60 28.68 18.72 -4.77
CA ILE A 60 28.70 18.31 -6.17
C ILE A 60 27.42 18.77 -6.85
N LYS A 61 27.54 19.52 -7.95
CA LYS A 61 26.41 19.98 -8.76
C LYS A 61 26.45 19.36 -10.15
N PHE A 62 25.38 18.68 -10.52
CA PHE A 62 25.15 18.15 -11.86
C PHE A 62 24.17 19.04 -12.61
N THR A 63 24.45 19.32 -13.88
CA THR A 63 23.61 20.12 -14.77
C THR A 63 23.52 19.46 -16.14
N GLN A 64 22.32 19.12 -16.58
CA GLN A 64 22.11 18.56 -17.92
C GLN A 64 22.16 19.66 -18.98
N ASN A 65 22.96 19.42 -20.02
CA ASN A 65 23.06 20.28 -21.18
C ASN A 65 22.04 19.85 -22.27
N SER A 66 21.72 20.75 -23.19
CA SER A 66 20.75 20.49 -24.26
C SER A 66 21.11 19.31 -25.17
N ASN A 67 22.41 19.03 -25.34
CA ASN A 67 22.93 17.91 -26.14
C ASN A 67 22.97 16.56 -25.38
N GLY A 68 22.40 16.47 -24.17
CA GLY A 68 22.37 15.24 -23.36
C GLY A 68 23.64 14.93 -22.57
N SER A 69 24.69 15.74 -22.71
CA SER A 69 25.84 15.70 -21.79
C SER A 69 25.47 16.28 -20.42
N VAL A 70 26.24 15.94 -19.39
CA VAL A 70 26.05 16.47 -18.03
C VAL A 70 27.33 17.16 -17.56
N SER A 71 27.20 18.44 -17.22
CA SER A 71 28.24 19.23 -16.58
C SER A 71 28.23 18.96 -15.08
N VAL A 72 29.40 18.63 -14.52
CA VAL A 72 29.60 18.35 -13.09
C VAL A 72 30.58 19.36 -12.53
N LYS A 73 30.21 20.00 -11.43
CA LYS A 73 31.07 20.89 -10.65
C LYS A 73 31.21 20.35 -9.23
N GLU A 74 32.44 20.13 -8.80
CA GLU A 74 32.81 19.66 -7.47
C GLU A 74 33.53 20.78 -6.72
N TYR A 75 33.21 20.92 -5.44
CA TYR A 75 33.84 21.89 -4.56
C TYR A 75 34.01 21.28 -3.18
N ALA A 76 35.25 21.20 -2.70
CA ALA A 76 35.60 20.67 -1.40
C ALA A 76 36.18 21.75 -0.49
N LYS A 77 35.87 21.64 0.80
CA LYS A 77 36.48 22.40 1.89
C LYS A 77 37.13 21.44 2.88
N LEU A 78 38.27 21.82 3.42
CA LEU A 78 38.97 21.15 4.52
C LEU A 78 38.99 22.10 5.72
N PHE A 79 38.61 21.58 6.87
CA PHE A 79 38.61 22.27 8.16
C PHE A 79 39.44 21.44 9.15
N GLU A 80 40.27 22.08 9.95
CA GLU A 80 41.15 21.48 10.95
C GLU A 80 41.11 22.27 12.27
N GLY A 81 41.78 21.76 13.30
CA GLY A 81 41.80 22.33 14.64
C GLY A 81 41.15 21.41 15.66
N SER A 82 41.14 21.81 16.94
CA SER A 82 40.89 20.93 18.11
C SER A 82 39.63 20.01 18.11
N SER A 83 38.70 20.15 17.17
CA SER A 83 37.67 19.15 16.90
C SER A 83 37.13 19.22 15.47
N THR A 84 36.53 18.13 14.98
CA THR A 84 35.83 18.08 13.67
C THR A 84 34.58 18.97 13.54
N ASN A 85 34.22 19.72 14.57
CA ASN A 85 33.18 20.75 14.53
C ASN A 85 33.75 22.18 14.46
N THR A 86 35.07 22.31 14.34
CA THR A 86 35.78 23.56 14.07
C THR A 86 35.17 24.35 12.90
N SER A 87 35.27 25.67 12.99
CA SER A 87 34.96 26.59 11.89
C SER A 87 36.21 27.05 11.15
N ASP A 88 37.38 26.59 11.58
CA ASP A 88 38.66 26.94 10.97
C ASP A 88 38.79 26.30 9.59
N LEU A 89 39.03 27.12 8.57
CA LEU A 89 38.94 26.70 7.18
C LEU A 89 40.32 26.78 6.54
N ASP A 90 40.97 25.63 6.45
CA ASP A 90 42.38 25.59 6.11
C ASP A 90 42.62 25.16 4.67
N GLY A 91 41.58 24.74 3.95
CA GLY A 91 41.74 24.33 2.55
C GLY A 91 40.48 24.39 1.72
N THR A 92 40.63 24.75 0.44
CA THR A 92 39.55 24.59 -0.55
C THR A 92 40.09 24.08 -1.88
N ALA A 93 39.28 23.29 -2.59
CA ALA A 93 39.62 22.84 -3.93
C ALA A 93 38.36 22.64 -4.77
N SER A 94 38.48 22.76 -6.09
CA SER A 94 37.36 22.53 -7.01
C SER A 94 37.79 21.82 -8.28
N LYS A 95 36.84 21.10 -8.88
CA LYS A 95 37.03 20.44 -10.17
C LYS A 95 35.75 20.52 -10.99
N SER A 96 35.88 20.58 -12.31
CA SER A 96 34.75 20.53 -13.23
C SER A 96 35.02 19.52 -14.33
N ALA A 97 33.96 18.85 -14.78
CA ALA A 97 34.01 17.92 -15.89
C ALA A 97 32.69 17.96 -16.67
N VAL A 98 32.76 17.62 -17.95
CA VAL A 98 31.59 17.29 -18.76
C VAL A 98 31.61 15.80 -19.04
N ILE A 99 30.49 15.13 -18.79
CA ILE A 99 30.28 13.72 -19.09
C ILE A 99 29.38 13.65 -20.32
N ALA A 100 29.91 13.15 -21.44
CA ALA A 100 29.13 13.02 -22.66
C ALA A 100 27.95 12.06 -22.46
N ALA A 101 26.99 12.12 -23.39
CA ALA A 101 25.90 11.15 -23.44
C ALA A 101 26.47 9.72 -23.56
N ASN A 102 25.93 8.78 -22.79
CA ASN A 102 26.31 7.36 -22.77
C ASN A 102 27.78 7.09 -22.43
N GLN A 103 28.40 7.96 -21.63
CA GLN A 103 29.79 7.83 -21.22
C GLN A 103 29.90 7.58 -19.71
N THR A 104 30.94 6.84 -19.32
CA THR A 104 31.44 6.79 -17.95
C THR A 104 32.76 7.53 -17.83
N LYS A 105 32.93 8.35 -16.80
CA LYS A 105 34.16 9.12 -16.57
C LYS A 105 34.50 9.17 -15.08
N THR A 106 35.79 9.11 -14.78
CA THR A 106 36.33 9.35 -13.44
C THR A 106 36.87 10.77 -13.35
N VAL A 107 36.50 11.49 -12.30
CA VAL A 107 37.04 12.80 -11.95
C VAL A 107 37.79 12.64 -10.63
N SER A 108 38.97 13.24 -10.50
CA SER A 108 39.72 13.21 -9.24
C SER A 108 40.45 14.51 -8.99
N PHE A 109 40.51 14.89 -7.72
CA PHE A 109 41.26 16.05 -7.23
C PHE A 109 41.59 15.89 -5.74
N ARG A 110 42.54 16.68 -5.26
CA ARG A 110 42.93 16.74 -3.84
C ARG A 110 42.55 18.10 -3.27
N VAL A 111 42.04 18.11 -2.04
CA VAL A 111 42.03 19.30 -1.16
C VAL A 111 43.12 19.11 -0.11
N ARG A 112 43.91 20.15 0.14
CA ARG A 112 45.02 20.16 1.10
C ARG A 112 44.78 21.27 2.12
N ASN A 113 45.28 21.09 3.34
CA ASN A 113 45.51 22.18 4.27
C ASN A 113 46.54 23.16 3.64
N THR A 114 46.32 24.46 3.85
CA THR A 114 47.11 25.58 3.33
C THR A 114 47.58 26.54 4.41
N ASP A 115 47.26 26.30 5.68
CA ASP A 115 47.63 27.14 6.82
C ASP A 115 48.72 26.46 7.66
N GLU A 116 48.40 25.37 8.35
CA GLU A 116 49.32 24.62 9.21
C GLU A 116 49.06 23.11 9.09
N GLY A 117 50.03 22.30 8.68
CA GLY A 117 49.89 20.83 8.63
C GLY A 117 49.98 20.20 7.23
N ASP A 118 50.03 18.87 7.19
CA ASP A 118 50.21 18.05 5.96
C ASP A 118 48.92 17.29 5.58
N ASP A 119 47.80 17.74 6.14
CA ASP A 119 46.46 17.16 6.03
C ASP A 119 45.87 17.32 4.64
N TYR A 120 45.22 16.26 4.16
CA TYR A 120 44.59 16.29 2.85
C TYR A 120 43.49 15.27 2.68
N ALA A 121 42.68 15.48 1.65
CA ALA A 121 41.77 14.46 1.14
C ALA A 121 41.87 14.30 -0.38
N ASP A 122 42.06 13.05 -0.81
CA ASP A 122 41.95 12.64 -2.21
C ASP A 122 40.50 12.27 -2.51
N ILE A 123 39.90 12.97 -3.47
CA ILE A 123 38.50 12.80 -3.86
C ILE A 123 38.45 12.22 -5.27
N THR A 124 37.70 11.12 -5.42
CA THR A 124 37.46 10.46 -6.70
C THR A 124 35.96 10.26 -6.92
N LEU A 125 35.45 10.70 -8.07
CA LEU A 125 34.06 10.53 -8.48
C LEU A 125 34.00 9.77 -9.83
N LEU A 126 33.47 8.56 -9.81
CA LEU A 126 33.10 7.80 -11.01
C LEU A 126 31.66 8.14 -11.37
N ILE A 127 31.40 8.58 -12.60
CA ILE A 127 30.08 9.02 -13.07
C ILE A 127 29.75 8.32 -14.38
N THR A 128 28.56 7.74 -14.47
CA THR A 128 27.97 7.23 -15.72
C THR A 128 26.77 8.08 -16.08
N ASN A 129 26.76 8.67 -17.28
CA ASN A 129 25.63 9.40 -17.87
C ASN A 129 25.03 8.56 -18.99
N THR A 130 23.85 7.98 -18.78
CA THR A 130 23.10 7.26 -19.83
C THR A 130 21.98 8.14 -20.33
N VAL A 131 21.97 8.48 -21.63
CA VAL A 131 20.85 9.19 -22.25
C VAL A 131 19.77 8.20 -22.62
N LEU A 132 18.53 8.55 -22.29
CA LEU A 132 17.34 7.75 -22.53
C LEU A 132 16.52 8.39 -23.67
N ALA A 133 16.35 7.64 -24.77
CA ALA A 133 15.62 7.99 -25.99
C ALA A 133 14.52 6.95 -26.32
N ASP A 134 13.58 7.29 -27.22
CA ASP A 134 12.48 6.40 -27.62
C ASP A 134 12.93 5.10 -28.30
N GLY A 135 14.08 5.12 -29.01
CA GLY A 135 14.72 3.91 -29.54
C GLY A 135 15.16 2.94 -28.45
N ASP A 136 15.55 3.46 -27.28
CA ASP A 136 15.92 2.64 -26.12
C ASP A 136 14.70 1.91 -25.55
N CYS A 137 13.50 2.47 -25.70
CA CYS A 137 12.30 1.79 -25.25
C CYS A 137 11.99 0.54 -26.06
N THR A 138 12.24 0.54 -27.37
CA THR A 138 12.04 -0.67 -28.19
C THR A 138 13.01 -1.77 -27.78
N ASN A 139 14.30 -1.45 -27.66
CA ASN A 139 15.32 -2.40 -27.25
C ASN A 139 15.15 -2.84 -25.79
N GLY A 140 14.78 -1.91 -24.90
CA GLY A 140 14.52 -2.18 -23.49
C GLY A 140 13.32 -3.10 -23.29
N ILE A 141 12.23 -2.89 -24.02
CA ILE A 141 11.07 -3.79 -23.98
C ILE A 141 11.48 -5.20 -24.46
N LYS A 142 12.24 -5.31 -25.57
CA LYS A 142 12.75 -6.59 -26.06
C LYS A 142 13.62 -7.31 -25.03
N ALA A 143 14.60 -6.60 -24.47
CA ALA A 143 15.50 -7.14 -23.45
C ALA A 143 14.72 -7.59 -22.21
N LYS A 144 13.75 -6.80 -21.74
CA LYS A 144 12.90 -7.17 -20.62
C LYS A 144 12.04 -8.40 -20.91
N ALA A 145 11.39 -8.45 -22.08
CA ALA A 145 10.60 -9.59 -22.50
C ALA A 145 11.45 -10.87 -22.56
N GLN A 146 12.69 -10.77 -23.05
CA GLN A 146 13.65 -11.86 -23.07
C GLN A 146 14.03 -12.33 -21.66
N THR A 147 14.31 -11.40 -20.73
CA THR A 147 14.62 -11.71 -19.33
C THR A 147 13.45 -12.39 -18.61
N LEU A 148 12.22 -11.93 -18.85
CA LEU A 148 11.02 -12.53 -18.27
C LEU A 148 10.71 -13.92 -18.85
N GLY A 149 11.08 -14.14 -20.11
CA GLY A 149 10.83 -15.39 -20.83
C GLY A 149 9.39 -15.58 -21.28
N THR A 150 9.21 -16.39 -22.32
CA THR A 150 7.90 -16.65 -22.95
C THR A 150 6.90 -17.36 -22.03
N GLY A 151 7.38 -18.11 -21.04
CA GLY A 151 6.52 -18.72 -20.01
C GLY A 151 5.73 -17.67 -19.23
N PHE A 152 6.40 -16.55 -18.90
CA PHE A 152 5.81 -15.42 -18.18
C PHE A 152 5.01 -14.51 -19.12
N THR A 153 5.61 -14.02 -20.21
CA THR A 153 4.97 -13.00 -21.06
C THR A 153 3.87 -13.58 -21.96
N GLY A 154 4.04 -14.84 -22.39
CA GLY A 154 3.38 -15.37 -23.58
C GLY A 154 3.90 -14.69 -24.86
N ALA A 155 3.24 -14.97 -25.99
CA ALA A 155 3.58 -14.34 -27.26
C ALA A 155 3.21 -12.84 -27.27
N ALA A 156 3.98 -12.02 -27.99
CA ALA A 156 3.60 -10.64 -28.26
C ALA A 156 2.35 -10.61 -29.15
N THR A 157 1.35 -9.82 -28.77
CA THR A 157 0.12 -9.62 -29.55
C THR A 157 0.11 -8.28 -30.30
N SER A 158 1.08 -7.41 -30.00
CA SER A 158 1.39 -6.20 -30.77
C SER A 158 2.82 -6.26 -31.31
N ASN A 159 3.14 -5.44 -32.32
CA ASN A 159 4.46 -5.46 -32.96
C ASN A 159 5.60 -5.07 -31.97
N ILE A 160 6.44 -6.03 -31.61
CA ILE A 160 7.58 -5.83 -30.69
C ILE A 160 8.73 -5.01 -31.33
N ASN A 161 8.81 -5.00 -32.66
CA ASN A 161 9.80 -4.20 -33.40
C ASN A 161 9.34 -2.76 -33.63
N ALA A 162 8.04 -2.49 -33.45
CA ALA A 162 7.46 -1.15 -33.51
C ALA A 162 6.42 -0.97 -32.38
N PRO A 163 6.87 -0.80 -31.12
CA PRO A 163 5.99 -0.63 -29.97
C PRO A 163 4.96 0.48 -30.19
N THR A 164 3.73 0.24 -29.74
CA THR A 164 2.63 1.21 -29.82
C THR A 164 2.97 2.47 -29.01
N THR A 165 2.83 3.65 -29.62
CA THR A 165 2.93 4.93 -28.90
C THR A 165 1.75 5.10 -27.96
N VAL A 166 2.03 5.40 -26.70
CA VAL A 166 1.03 5.71 -25.67
C VAL A 166 1.38 7.05 -25.00
N LYS A 167 0.44 7.63 -24.26
CA LYS A 167 0.71 8.88 -23.52
C LYS A 167 1.91 8.69 -22.57
N GLY A 168 2.98 9.45 -22.82
CA GLY A 168 4.20 9.43 -22.01
C GLY A 168 5.21 8.33 -22.33
N GLY A 169 5.00 7.49 -23.35
CA GLY A 169 5.95 6.43 -23.69
C GLY A 169 5.49 5.44 -24.76
N LYS A 170 5.98 4.21 -24.65
CA LYS A 170 5.74 3.11 -25.59
C LYS A 170 5.17 1.90 -24.85
N ARG A 171 4.46 1.03 -25.58
CA ARG A 171 3.92 -0.23 -25.05
C ARG A 171 4.08 -1.36 -26.06
N VAL A 172 4.42 -2.55 -25.58
CA VAL A 172 4.13 -3.81 -26.28
C VAL A 172 3.19 -4.63 -25.41
N THR A 173 2.10 -5.08 -26.02
CA THR A 173 1.14 -6.00 -25.43
C THR A 173 1.55 -7.43 -25.73
N PHE A 174 1.57 -8.24 -24.68
CA PHE A 174 1.76 -9.69 -24.74
C PHE A 174 0.48 -10.38 -24.25
N GLN A 175 0.39 -11.69 -24.48
CA GLN A 175 -0.75 -12.49 -24.05
C GLN A 175 -0.99 -12.36 -22.53
N LYS A 176 0.06 -12.44 -21.70
CA LYS A 176 -0.07 -12.49 -20.24
C LYS A 176 0.30 -11.18 -19.51
N CYS A 177 1.03 -10.28 -20.17
CA CYS A 177 1.44 -8.99 -19.61
C CYS A 177 1.40 -7.85 -20.64
N ASP A 178 1.50 -6.61 -20.18
CA ASP A 178 1.90 -5.47 -21.01
C ASP A 178 3.25 -4.95 -20.49
N ILE A 179 4.18 -4.66 -21.39
CA ILE A 179 5.44 -3.98 -21.04
C ILE A 179 5.35 -2.55 -21.56
N TYR A 180 5.32 -1.61 -20.63
CA TYR A 180 5.38 -0.19 -20.91
C TYR A 180 6.83 0.27 -20.80
N CYS A 181 7.23 1.25 -21.60
CA CYS A 181 8.50 1.92 -21.38
C CYS A 181 8.29 3.42 -21.45
N SER A 182 8.87 4.12 -20.47
CA SER A 182 9.05 5.56 -20.54
C SER A 182 10.53 5.87 -20.52
N PRO A 183 10.97 7.00 -21.12
CA PRO A 183 12.34 7.46 -20.95
C PRO A 183 12.73 7.65 -19.48
N LYS A 184 11.77 7.87 -18.57
CA LYS A 184 12.03 8.11 -17.15
C LYS A 184 12.31 6.84 -16.35
N THR A 185 11.57 5.78 -16.63
CA THR A 185 11.58 4.57 -15.80
C THR A 185 12.11 3.35 -16.53
N GLY A 186 12.38 3.46 -17.82
CA GLY A 186 12.69 2.31 -18.66
C GLY A 186 11.49 1.37 -18.79
N PRO A 187 11.70 0.13 -19.24
CA PRO A 187 10.65 -0.84 -19.40
C PRO A 187 10.15 -1.33 -18.04
N GLN A 188 8.85 -1.31 -17.81
CA GLN A 188 8.14 -1.76 -16.61
C GLN A 188 6.97 -2.65 -17.03
N GLU A 189 6.81 -3.82 -16.43
CA GLU A 189 5.69 -4.71 -16.77
C GLU A 189 4.49 -4.58 -15.81
N ILE A 190 3.32 -4.84 -16.35
CA ILE A 190 2.08 -5.05 -15.60
C ILE A 190 1.42 -6.34 -16.08
N HIS A 191 0.84 -7.13 -15.18
CA HIS A 191 0.17 -8.38 -15.56
C HIS A 191 -1.05 -8.69 -14.68
N GLY A 192 -1.69 -9.83 -14.95
CA GLY A 192 -2.79 -10.36 -14.14
C GLY A 192 -3.91 -9.35 -13.81
N ALA A 193 -4.36 -9.38 -12.55
CA ALA A 193 -5.47 -8.55 -12.10
C ALA A 193 -5.14 -7.04 -12.07
N ILE A 194 -3.88 -6.67 -11.88
CA ILE A 194 -3.45 -5.27 -11.89
C ILE A 194 -3.52 -4.71 -13.31
N ARG A 195 -3.06 -5.47 -14.32
CA ARG A 195 -3.23 -5.13 -15.73
C ARG A 195 -4.69 -4.91 -16.10
N LEU A 196 -5.57 -5.84 -15.71
CA LEU A 196 -7.02 -5.71 -15.94
C LEU A 196 -7.57 -4.41 -15.33
N LYS A 197 -7.19 -4.12 -14.07
CA LYS A 197 -7.61 -2.88 -13.39
C LYS A 197 -7.10 -1.64 -14.09
N TYR A 198 -5.81 -1.60 -14.42
CA TYR A 198 -5.18 -0.47 -15.08
C TYR A 198 -5.83 -0.18 -16.44
N ASN A 199 -6.09 -1.22 -17.24
CA ASN A 199 -6.79 -1.08 -18.51
C ASN A 199 -8.23 -0.56 -18.33
N ASN A 200 -8.97 -1.10 -17.35
CA ASN A 200 -10.34 -0.67 -17.08
C ASN A 200 -10.45 0.81 -16.65
N VAL A 201 -9.45 1.34 -15.96
CA VAL A 201 -9.42 2.76 -15.58
C VAL A 201 -8.85 3.65 -16.69
N GLY A 202 -8.61 3.15 -17.89
CA GLY A 202 -8.13 3.94 -19.05
C GLY A 202 -6.62 3.92 -19.26
N GLY A 203 -5.87 3.14 -18.49
CA GLY A 203 -4.44 2.92 -18.67
C GLY A 203 -3.63 4.22 -18.69
N PRO A 204 -2.71 4.40 -19.67
CA PRO A 204 -1.87 5.60 -19.78
C PRO A 204 -2.64 6.92 -19.97
N ASN A 205 -3.90 6.85 -20.41
CA ASN A 205 -4.71 8.03 -20.68
C ASN A 205 -5.35 8.62 -19.42
N ASN A 206 -5.41 7.86 -18.32
CA ASN A 206 -5.90 8.34 -17.03
C ASN A 206 -4.76 8.96 -16.18
N ALA A 207 -5.14 9.58 -15.07
CA ALA A 207 -4.28 10.24 -14.09
C ALA A 207 -3.19 9.34 -13.48
N LEU A 208 -3.26 8.01 -13.60
CA LEU A 208 -2.15 7.14 -13.19
C LEU A 208 -0.91 7.33 -14.08
N ALA A 209 -1.06 7.67 -15.36
CA ALA A 209 0.03 7.64 -16.35
C ALA A 209 0.76 6.29 -16.33
N LEU A 210 2.04 6.22 -16.70
CA LEU A 210 2.76 4.95 -16.92
C LEU A 210 3.26 4.28 -15.62
N PRO A 211 3.40 2.94 -15.61
CA PRO A 211 4.03 2.24 -14.49
C PRO A 211 5.49 2.67 -14.31
N VAL A 212 5.92 2.78 -13.04
CA VAL A 212 7.29 3.12 -12.64
C VAL A 212 7.99 1.97 -11.91
N THR A 213 7.25 0.90 -11.65
CA THR A 213 7.75 -0.38 -11.14
C THR A 213 7.14 -1.50 -11.96
N ASP A 214 7.83 -2.61 -11.96
CA ASP A 214 7.29 -3.93 -12.24
C ASP A 214 6.25 -4.32 -11.20
N GLU A 215 5.46 -5.33 -11.53
CA GLU A 215 4.50 -5.85 -10.59
C GLU A 215 5.23 -6.62 -9.49
N THR A 216 5.37 -5.95 -8.36
CA THR A 216 6.24 -6.37 -7.25
C THR A 216 5.42 -6.95 -6.12
N THR A 217 5.93 -8.00 -5.47
CA THR A 217 5.34 -8.55 -4.25
C THR A 217 5.37 -7.52 -3.12
N THR A 218 4.29 -7.38 -2.36
CA THR A 218 4.27 -6.49 -1.20
C THR A 218 5.24 -6.96 -0.11
N PRO A 219 5.80 -6.04 0.72
CA PRO A 219 6.67 -6.38 1.85
C PRO A 219 6.13 -7.42 2.85
N ASP A 220 4.80 -7.60 2.95
CA ASP A 220 4.16 -8.62 3.80
C ASP A 220 3.95 -9.97 3.09
N THR A 221 4.41 -10.08 1.85
CA THR A 221 4.35 -11.25 0.95
C THR A 221 2.95 -11.74 0.56
N LYS A 222 1.87 -10.99 0.87
CA LYS A 222 0.49 -11.45 0.62
C LYS A 222 -0.14 -10.87 -0.63
N GLY A 223 0.35 -9.73 -1.09
CA GLY A 223 -0.19 -8.99 -2.23
C GLY A 223 0.87 -8.64 -3.25
N ARG A 224 0.44 -7.90 -4.27
CA ARG A 224 1.28 -7.42 -5.37
C ARG A 224 0.90 -5.98 -5.69
N PHE A 225 1.81 -5.20 -6.26
CA PHE A 225 1.52 -3.82 -6.62
C PHE A 225 2.33 -3.34 -7.83
N ASN A 226 1.79 -2.31 -8.50
CA ASN A 226 2.56 -1.41 -9.35
C ASN A 226 2.41 0.03 -8.83
N HIS A 227 3.50 0.78 -8.86
CA HIS A 227 3.46 2.24 -8.74
C HIS A 227 3.40 2.88 -10.13
N PHE A 228 2.79 4.06 -10.22
CA PHE A 228 2.61 4.79 -11.47
C PHE A 228 3.09 6.25 -11.36
N SER A 229 3.49 6.82 -12.48
CA SER A 229 4.17 8.13 -12.53
C SER A 229 3.24 9.30 -12.20
N GLY A 230 1.93 9.12 -12.36
CA GLY A 230 0.90 10.10 -12.02
C GLY A 230 0.53 10.12 -10.53
N ASN A 231 1.48 9.78 -9.65
CA ASN A 231 1.30 9.70 -8.20
C ASN A 231 0.14 8.76 -7.80
N GLY A 232 0.21 7.53 -8.29
CA GLY A 232 -0.80 6.52 -7.97
C GLY A 232 -0.21 5.12 -7.86
N SER A 233 -1.02 4.20 -7.35
CA SER A 233 -0.68 2.79 -7.22
C SER A 233 -1.91 1.93 -7.39
N ILE A 234 -1.70 0.73 -7.91
CA ILE A 234 -2.70 -0.33 -7.88
C ILE A 234 -2.10 -1.43 -7.03
N TYR A 235 -2.80 -1.79 -5.96
CA TYR A 235 -2.45 -2.91 -5.08
C TYR A 235 -3.47 -4.03 -5.30
N TRP A 236 -2.97 -5.25 -5.43
CA TRP A 236 -3.77 -6.47 -5.44
C TRP A 236 -3.50 -7.30 -4.19
N HIS A 237 -4.56 -7.87 -3.62
CA HIS A 237 -4.48 -8.86 -2.55
C HIS A 237 -5.55 -9.94 -2.81
N PRO A 238 -5.29 -11.22 -2.48
CA PRO A 238 -6.22 -12.33 -2.75
C PRO A 238 -7.61 -12.14 -2.14
N THR A 239 -7.75 -11.29 -1.12
CA THR A 239 -9.00 -11.05 -0.39
C THR A 239 -9.65 -9.69 -0.67
N THR A 240 -8.97 -8.76 -1.37
CA THR A 240 -9.51 -7.42 -1.68
C THR A 240 -9.50 -7.09 -3.17
N GLY A 241 -8.81 -7.89 -3.98
CA GLY A 241 -8.65 -7.69 -5.42
C GLY A 241 -7.77 -6.48 -5.74
N PRO A 242 -7.71 -6.05 -7.01
CA PRO A 242 -6.93 -4.90 -7.42
C PRO A 242 -7.68 -3.60 -7.07
N LYS A 243 -7.02 -2.67 -6.38
CA LYS A 243 -7.59 -1.38 -5.95
C LYS A 243 -6.61 -0.24 -6.21
N LEU A 244 -7.14 0.86 -6.74
CA LEU A 244 -6.40 2.06 -7.08
C LEU A 244 -6.39 3.03 -5.91
N VAL A 245 -5.20 3.51 -5.53
CA VAL A 245 -4.99 4.56 -4.52
C VAL A 245 -4.03 5.59 -5.09
N ARG A 246 -4.32 6.89 -4.99
CA ARG A 246 -3.50 7.94 -5.61
C ARG A 246 -3.44 9.21 -4.77
N GLY A 247 -2.81 10.25 -5.31
CA GLY A 247 -2.87 11.59 -4.76
C GLY A 247 -2.43 11.68 -3.30
N ALA A 248 -3.15 12.47 -2.52
CA ALA A 248 -2.85 12.71 -1.11
C ALA A 248 -3.23 11.52 -0.21
N ILE A 249 -4.31 10.80 -0.52
CA ILE A 249 -4.73 9.61 0.23
C ILE A 249 -3.63 8.54 0.19
N ARG A 250 -3.04 8.30 -0.99
CA ARG A 250 -1.89 7.39 -1.13
C ARG A 250 -0.69 7.85 -0.31
N HIS A 251 -0.38 9.15 -0.32
CA HIS A 251 0.73 9.69 0.47
C HIS A 251 0.51 9.52 1.96
N GLU A 252 -0.70 9.75 2.45
CA GLU A 252 -1.01 9.55 3.87
C GLU A 252 -0.93 8.08 4.25
N TRP A 253 -1.54 7.20 3.45
CA TRP A 253 -1.43 5.76 3.64
C TRP A 253 0.03 5.28 3.66
N ALA A 254 0.89 5.83 2.79
CA ALA A 254 2.32 5.55 2.77
C ALA A 254 3.01 5.92 4.10
N LYS A 255 2.72 7.09 4.67
CA LYS A 255 3.28 7.52 5.98
C LYS A 255 2.88 6.58 7.10
N THR A 256 1.69 5.98 7.03
CA THR A 256 1.22 5.01 8.03
C THR A 256 1.82 3.61 7.86
N GLY A 257 2.71 3.39 6.88
CA GLY A 257 3.37 2.10 6.67
C GLY A 257 2.71 1.22 5.60
N TRP A 258 1.98 1.79 4.65
CA TRP A 258 1.35 1.07 3.53
C TRP A 258 0.45 -0.09 3.99
N GLU A 259 0.51 -1.25 3.31
CA GLU A 259 -0.31 -2.43 3.61
C GLU A 259 0.00 -3.06 4.98
N ARG A 260 1.19 -2.80 5.52
CA ARG A 260 1.58 -3.21 6.89
C ARG A 260 1.11 -2.22 7.96
N GLY A 261 0.66 -1.04 7.53
CA GLY A 261 0.19 0.04 8.38
C GLY A 261 -1.15 -0.23 9.03
N ILE A 262 -1.61 0.73 9.83
CA ILE A 262 -2.86 0.64 10.61
C ILE A 262 -4.09 0.38 9.72
N TYR A 263 -4.09 0.89 8.50
CA TYR A 263 -5.21 0.79 7.57
C TYR A 263 -5.28 -0.57 6.85
N GLY A 264 -4.14 -1.25 6.65
CA GLY A 264 -4.04 -2.47 5.84
C GLY A 264 -4.16 -2.19 4.33
N TYR A 265 -4.61 -3.19 3.56
CA TYR A 265 -4.81 -3.04 2.12
C TYR A 265 -6.01 -2.14 1.76
N PRO A 266 -5.97 -1.45 0.62
CA PRO A 266 -7.15 -0.80 0.07
C PRO A 266 -8.24 -1.83 -0.29
N THR A 267 -9.48 -1.43 -0.03
CA THR A 267 -10.71 -2.18 -0.27
C THR A 267 -11.65 -1.48 -1.26
N SER A 268 -11.43 -0.21 -1.58
CA SER A 268 -12.09 0.52 -2.66
C SER A 268 -11.07 1.30 -3.48
N ASP A 269 -11.47 1.71 -4.69
CA ASP A 269 -10.79 2.84 -5.34
C ASP A 269 -11.13 4.15 -4.59
N GLU A 270 -10.47 5.24 -4.96
CA GLU A 270 -10.85 6.59 -4.51
C GLU A 270 -12.23 7.01 -5.04
N ILE A 271 -13.06 7.52 -4.13
CA ILE A 271 -14.40 7.99 -4.42
C ILE A 271 -14.51 9.47 -4.01
N LYS A 272 -15.01 10.31 -4.93
CA LYS A 272 -15.29 11.72 -4.64
C LYS A 272 -16.59 11.83 -3.85
N ILE A 273 -16.54 12.31 -2.62
CA ILE A 273 -17.71 12.40 -1.72
C ILE A 273 -18.64 13.55 -2.14
N ASP A 274 -18.07 14.70 -2.47
CA ASP A 274 -18.81 15.92 -2.81
C ASP A 274 -18.40 16.36 -4.22
N PRO A 275 -19.32 16.51 -5.18
CA PRO A 275 -18.97 16.99 -6.52
C PRO A 275 -18.40 18.42 -6.49
N ASN A 276 -18.85 19.25 -5.55
CA ASN A 276 -18.55 20.68 -5.43
C ASN A 276 -17.34 20.98 -4.54
N LYS A 277 -16.90 20.02 -3.71
CA LYS A 277 -15.69 20.14 -2.89
C LYS A 277 -14.62 19.16 -3.35
N ASN A 278 -13.35 19.44 -3.06
CA ASN A 278 -12.28 18.48 -3.34
C ASN A 278 -12.15 17.47 -2.19
N THR A 279 -13.25 16.78 -1.89
CA THR A 279 -13.32 15.80 -0.80
C THR A 279 -13.41 14.39 -1.37
N TRP A 280 -12.39 13.58 -1.07
CA TRP A 280 -12.24 12.21 -1.55
C TRP A 280 -12.12 11.25 -0.38
N PHE A 281 -12.48 9.99 -0.58
CA PHE A 281 -12.15 8.93 0.37
C PHE A 281 -11.73 7.65 -0.32
N SER A 282 -10.96 6.86 0.43
CA SER A 282 -10.72 5.45 0.12
C SER A 282 -10.98 4.59 1.33
N ASP A 283 -11.52 3.42 1.07
CA ASP A 283 -11.82 2.41 2.06
C ASP A 283 -10.64 1.43 2.18
N PHE A 284 -10.22 1.08 3.38
CA PHE A 284 -9.14 0.13 3.66
C PHE A 284 -9.61 -1.00 4.58
N GLN A 285 -8.84 -2.08 4.72
CA GLN A 285 -9.23 -3.25 5.53
C GLN A 285 -9.63 -2.90 6.97
N ASN A 286 -8.97 -1.91 7.59
CA ASN A 286 -9.15 -1.57 9.00
C ASN A 286 -9.58 -0.10 9.22
N GLY A 287 -9.92 0.63 8.16
CA GLY A 287 -10.31 2.04 8.28
C GLY A 287 -10.70 2.69 6.97
N VAL A 288 -10.88 4.01 7.02
CA VAL A 288 -11.06 4.87 5.86
C VAL A 288 -10.07 6.01 5.98
N ILE A 289 -9.62 6.54 4.85
CA ILE A 289 -8.92 7.82 4.80
C ILE A 289 -9.81 8.78 4.04
N ILE A 290 -10.14 9.92 4.65
CA ILE A 290 -10.86 11.01 4.01
C ILE A 290 -9.87 12.14 3.79
N TRP A 291 -9.83 12.67 2.59
CA TRP A 291 -9.02 13.82 2.25
C TRP A 291 -9.91 14.96 1.81
N ASN A 292 -9.82 16.10 2.48
CA ASN A 292 -10.60 17.28 2.19
C ASN A 292 -9.68 18.44 1.81
N ASN A 293 -9.75 18.85 0.54
CA ASN A 293 -8.89 19.85 -0.05
C ASN A 293 -7.40 19.51 0.13
N ASN A 294 -6.79 19.99 1.22
CA ASN A 294 -5.36 19.91 1.48
C ASN A 294 -5.00 19.19 2.79
N ALA A 295 -5.98 18.59 3.49
CA ALA A 295 -5.73 17.91 4.76
C ALA A 295 -6.53 16.60 4.88
N GLU A 296 -6.00 15.69 5.69
CA GLU A 296 -6.74 14.53 6.16
C GLU A 296 -7.86 15.00 7.09
N GLU A 297 -9.04 14.42 6.91
CA GLU A 297 -10.21 14.67 7.76
C GLU A 297 -10.54 13.39 8.53
N ASN A 298 -10.60 13.49 9.86
CA ASN A 298 -10.92 12.33 10.69
C ASN A 298 -12.38 11.90 10.46
N PRO A 299 -12.64 10.60 10.19
CA PRO A 299 -14.00 10.12 10.02
C PRO A 299 -14.75 10.13 11.36
N ASN A 300 -16.03 10.51 11.34
CA ASN A 300 -16.93 10.21 12.45
C ASN A 300 -17.30 8.73 12.42
N THR A 301 -17.50 8.11 13.59
CA THR A 301 -17.73 6.66 13.65
C THR A 301 -18.80 6.29 14.67
N ALA A 302 -19.53 5.21 14.38
CA ALA A 302 -20.34 4.48 15.34
C ALA A 302 -19.85 3.03 15.39
N LYS A 303 -19.90 2.36 16.54
CA LYS A 303 -19.33 1.03 16.72
C LYS A 303 -20.14 0.15 17.64
N LEU A 304 -20.10 -1.15 17.36
CA LEU A 304 -20.62 -2.22 18.20
C LEU A 304 -19.47 -3.22 18.44
N SER A 305 -19.04 -3.39 19.69
CA SER A 305 -17.93 -4.30 19.99
C SER A 305 -18.26 -5.76 19.62
N GLY A 306 -17.24 -6.59 19.35
CA GLY A 306 -17.44 -8.01 19.11
C GLY A 306 -18.18 -8.73 20.24
N ARG A 307 -17.99 -8.29 21.50
CA ARG A 307 -18.73 -8.80 22.65
C ARG A 307 -20.23 -8.50 22.57
N LYS A 308 -20.59 -7.25 22.23
CA LYS A 308 -21.99 -6.86 22.02
C LYS A 308 -22.60 -7.61 20.83
N VAL A 309 -21.88 -7.74 19.71
CA VAL A 309 -22.30 -8.54 18.54
C VAL A 309 -22.58 -9.99 18.93
N ARG A 310 -21.69 -10.61 19.70
CA ARG A 310 -21.88 -11.97 20.24
C ARG A 310 -23.13 -12.07 21.11
N SER A 311 -23.34 -11.11 22.01
CA SER A 311 -24.51 -11.09 22.90
C SER A 311 -25.81 -10.95 22.12
N LEU A 312 -25.86 -10.04 21.15
CA LEU A 312 -27.03 -9.86 20.28
C LEU A 312 -27.32 -11.12 19.47
N PHE A 313 -26.27 -11.75 18.92
CA PHE A 313 -26.42 -13.00 18.19
C PHE A 313 -26.95 -14.13 19.09
N GLU A 314 -26.49 -14.22 20.34
CA GLU A 314 -27.00 -15.18 21.31
C GLU A 314 -28.48 -14.96 21.62
N THR A 315 -28.92 -13.71 21.83
CA THR A 315 -30.34 -13.36 22.01
C THR A 315 -31.16 -13.79 20.80
N ILE A 316 -30.74 -13.42 19.59
CA ILE A 316 -31.42 -13.77 18.34
C ILE A 316 -31.51 -15.29 18.17
N PHE A 317 -30.40 -16.01 18.45
CA PHE A 317 -30.39 -17.46 18.36
C PHE A 317 -31.43 -18.06 19.32
N LYS A 318 -31.43 -17.66 20.59
CA LYS A 318 -32.39 -18.13 21.60
C LYS A 318 -33.83 -17.80 21.23
N GLU A 319 -34.10 -16.61 20.70
CA GLU A 319 -35.43 -16.22 20.22
C GLU A 319 -35.90 -17.11 19.06
N LYS A 320 -35.04 -17.34 18.06
CA LYS A 320 -35.34 -18.19 16.91
C LYS A 320 -35.48 -19.67 17.28
N THR A 321 -34.86 -20.12 18.38
CA THR A 321 -34.96 -21.50 18.88
C THR A 321 -35.97 -21.67 20.01
N LYS A 322 -36.71 -20.64 20.43
CA LYS A 322 -37.63 -20.68 21.58
C LYS A 322 -38.71 -21.77 21.49
N GLY A 323 -39.06 -22.22 20.28
CA GLY A 323 -39.98 -23.34 20.06
C GLY A 323 -39.40 -24.72 20.38
N GLN A 324 -38.09 -24.83 20.60
CA GLN A 324 -37.38 -26.07 20.95
C GLN A 324 -37.12 -26.10 22.45
N LYS A 325 -38.14 -26.47 23.24
CA LYS A 325 -38.10 -26.39 24.72
C LYS A 325 -37.01 -27.26 25.35
N ASP A 326 -36.64 -28.34 24.68
CA ASP A 326 -35.64 -29.30 25.18
C ASP A 326 -34.21 -28.90 24.80
N LEU A 327 -34.01 -27.74 24.15
CA LEU A 327 -32.70 -27.30 23.68
C LEU A 327 -32.07 -26.30 24.67
N ASN A 328 -30.99 -26.72 25.32
CA ASN A 328 -30.24 -25.85 26.22
C ASN A 328 -29.02 -25.27 25.50
N VAL A 329 -28.75 -23.98 25.74
CA VAL A 329 -27.60 -23.29 25.17
C VAL A 329 -26.59 -22.99 26.27
N ASP A 330 -25.50 -23.75 26.31
CA ASP A 330 -24.41 -23.56 27.28
C ASP A 330 -23.57 -22.32 26.97
N SER A 331 -23.24 -22.15 25.69
CA SER A 331 -22.35 -21.06 25.29
C SER A 331 -22.50 -20.67 23.83
N VAL A 332 -22.35 -19.37 23.58
CA VAL A 332 -22.19 -18.78 22.27
C VAL A 332 -20.89 -17.98 22.25
N ARG A 333 -20.05 -18.20 21.23
CA ARG A 333 -18.81 -17.44 21.05
C ARG A 333 -18.53 -17.13 19.59
N ILE A 334 -17.84 -16.03 19.33
CA ILE A 334 -17.22 -15.78 18.03
C ILE A 334 -15.98 -16.68 17.95
N SER A 335 -16.02 -17.65 17.04
CA SER A 335 -14.97 -18.65 16.86
C SER A 335 -13.91 -18.24 15.84
N SER A 336 -14.32 -17.48 14.81
CA SER A 336 -13.39 -16.90 13.83
C SER A 336 -14.03 -15.73 13.11
N VAL A 337 -13.21 -14.78 12.67
CA VAL A 337 -13.60 -13.73 11.73
C VAL A 337 -12.80 -13.95 10.45
N GLY A 338 -13.50 -14.22 9.35
CA GLY A 338 -12.90 -14.54 8.06
C GLY A 338 -12.25 -13.34 7.38
N ASN A 339 -11.58 -13.58 6.27
CA ASN A 339 -11.06 -12.52 5.42
C ASN A 339 -12.18 -11.80 4.66
N THR A 340 -11.88 -10.61 4.14
CA THR A 340 -12.75 -9.88 3.21
C THR A 340 -12.91 -10.70 1.91
N GLY A 341 -14.09 -10.66 1.28
CA GLY A 341 -14.21 -11.07 -0.14
C GLY A 341 -14.01 -9.85 -1.05
N TYR A 342 -14.08 -9.99 -2.37
CA TYR A 342 -14.09 -8.81 -3.26
C TYR A 342 -14.88 -8.96 -4.54
N ASP A 343 -15.32 -7.81 -5.07
CA ASP A 343 -15.58 -7.57 -6.49
C ASP A 343 -14.59 -6.54 -7.06
N PHE A 344 -14.67 -6.27 -8.36
CA PHE A 344 -13.72 -5.41 -9.06
C PHE A 344 -13.70 -3.95 -8.55
N THR A 345 -14.80 -3.48 -7.97
CA THR A 345 -15.00 -2.09 -7.53
C THR A 345 -14.86 -1.92 -6.01
N ARG A 346 -15.24 -2.91 -5.19
CA ARG A 346 -15.09 -2.88 -3.73
C ARG A 346 -14.88 -4.28 -3.13
N SER A 347 -14.21 -4.34 -1.97
CA SER A 347 -14.18 -5.54 -1.13
C SER A 347 -15.47 -5.70 -0.33
N LYS A 348 -15.91 -6.95 -0.16
CA LYS A 348 -16.96 -7.35 0.79
C LYS A 348 -16.42 -7.31 2.22
N ASN A 349 -17.34 -7.24 3.18
CA ASN A 349 -16.98 -7.36 4.59
C ASN A 349 -16.50 -8.75 4.99
N ARG A 350 -15.82 -8.81 6.14
CA ARG A 350 -15.44 -10.06 6.79
C ARG A 350 -16.70 -10.82 7.24
N LYS A 351 -16.62 -12.15 7.21
CA LYS A 351 -17.69 -13.04 7.70
C LYS A 351 -17.39 -13.46 9.14
N VAL A 352 -18.37 -13.45 10.02
CA VAL A 352 -18.20 -13.83 11.44
C VAL A 352 -18.74 -15.24 11.65
N THR A 353 -17.96 -16.13 12.24
CA THR A 353 -18.39 -17.51 12.55
C THR A 353 -18.66 -17.64 14.04
N PHE A 354 -19.91 -17.85 14.40
CA PHE A 354 -20.35 -18.14 15.75
C PHE A 354 -20.31 -19.64 16.00
N LYS A 355 -19.78 -20.05 17.16
CA LYS A 355 -19.83 -21.42 17.64
C LYS A 355 -20.77 -21.47 18.83
N ILE A 356 -21.78 -22.31 18.74
CA ILE A 356 -22.78 -22.56 19.77
C ILE A 356 -22.55 -23.97 20.30
N LYS A 357 -22.57 -24.12 21.62
CA LYS A 357 -22.57 -25.42 22.29
C LYS A 357 -23.79 -25.51 23.21
N GLY A 358 -24.29 -26.72 23.37
CA GLY A 358 -25.42 -27.02 24.22
C GLY A 358 -25.69 -28.50 24.27
N ASP A 359 -26.76 -28.85 24.98
CA ASP A 359 -27.31 -30.20 25.05
C ASP A 359 -28.82 -30.19 24.80
N TYR A 360 -29.37 -31.40 24.67
CA TYR A 360 -30.78 -31.62 24.47
C TYR A 360 -31.34 -32.50 25.58
N GLU A 361 -32.36 -32.01 26.29
CA GLU A 361 -33.03 -32.76 27.33
C GLU A 361 -33.80 -33.94 26.73
N SER A 362 -33.27 -35.15 26.97
CA SER A 362 -33.87 -36.37 26.41
C SER A 362 -35.20 -36.76 27.06
N GLY A 363 -35.47 -36.24 28.27
CA GLY A 363 -36.60 -36.64 29.10
C GLY A 363 -36.49 -38.05 29.69
N ILE A 364 -35.35 -38.73 29.52
CA ILE A 364 -35.13 -40.12 29.98
C ILE A 364 -34.02 -40.13 31.03
N PHE A 365 -34.38 -40.40 32.29
CA PHE A 365 -33.51 -40.25 33.46
C PHE A 365 -32.17 -41.02 33.41
N PHE A 366 -32.12 -42.15 32.70
CA PHE A 366 -30.93 -43.02 32.62
C PHE A 366 -30.11 -42.85 31.32
N ILE A 367 -30.52 -41.95 30.41
CA ILE A 367 -29.78 -41.68 29.17
C ILE A 367 -29.14 -40.30 29.28
N PRO A 368 -27.80 -40.18 29.17
CA PRO A 368 -27.15 -38.89 29.11
C PRO A 368 -27.69 -38.03 27.97
N ASN A 369 -27.94 -36.75 28.24
CA ASN A 369 -28.40 -35.79 27.23
C ASN A 369 -27.42 -35.75 26.05
N PRO A 370 -27.89 -35.89 24.79
CA PRO A 370 -27.01 -35.72 23.64
C PRO A 370 -26.54 -34.27 23.53
N SER A 371 -25.25 -34.10 23.25
CA SER A 371 -24.64 -32.78 23.11
C SER A 371 -24.56 -32.36 21.64
N TYR A 372 -24.50 -31.06 21.40
CA TYR A 372 -24.32 -30.53 20.07
C TYR A 372 -23.31 -29.38 20.01
N THR A 373 -22.75 -29.19 18.82
CA THR A 373 -21.97 -28.03 18.44
C THR A 373 -22.46 -27.54 17.08
N ILE A 374 -22.83 -26.27 17.01
CA ILE A 374 -23.23 -25.62 15.76
C ILE A 374 -22.19 -24.54 15.44
N THR A 375 -21.76 -24.46 14.18
CA THR A 375 -21.06 -23.28 13.67
C THR A 375 -21.93 -22.58 12.65
N LEU A 376 -22.23 -21.30 12.87
CA LEU A 376 -22.98 -20.43 11.97
C LEU A 376 -22.07 -19.31 11.47
N ARG A 377 -21.82 -19.26 10.16
CA ARG A 377 -21.06 -18.20 9.52
C ARG A 377 -22.01 -17.17 8.92
N ILE A 378 -21.91 -15.94 9.40
CA ILE A 378 -22.76 -14.81 9.02
C ILE A 378 -21.96 -13.84 8.15
N ALA A 379 -22.51 -13.52 6.98
CA ALA A 379 -22.02 -12.48 6.09
C ALA A 379 -22.76 -11.17 6.37
N PHE A 380 -22.01 -10.11 6.63
CA PHE A 380 -22.54 -8.77 6.81
C PHE A 380 -22.41 -8.02 5.49
N GLU A 381 -23.51 -7.58 4.90
CA GLU A 381 -23.52 -7.06 3.54
C GLU A 381 -24.26 -5.72 3.45
N SER A 382 -24.00 -5.01 2.35
CA SER A 382 -24.81 -3.88 1.94
C SER A 382 -25.29 -4.11 0.51
N ASN A 383 -26.55 -3.81 0.24
CA ASN A 383 -27.12 -4.02 -1.10
C ASN A 383 -26.52 -3.10 -2.18
N LYS A 384 -25.96 -1.96 -1.79
CA LYS A 384 -25.25 -1.00 -2.63
C LYS A 384 -24.04 -0.52 -1.86
N ASN A 385 -22.93 -0.24 -2.54
CA ASN A 385 -21.74 0.27 -1.89
C ASN A 385 -22.01 1.65 -1.27
N PRO A 386 -21.90 1.82 0.07
CA PRO A 386 -21.93 3.16 0.64
C PRO A 386 -20.81 4.02 0.08
N ASP A 387 -21.17 5.22 -0.38
CA ASP A 387 -20.27 6.21 -0.96
C ASP A 387 -20.58 7.65 -0.49
N GLY A 388 -21.44 7.77 0.53
CA GLY A 388 -21.98 9.03 1.04
C GLY A 388 -23.16 9.60 0.25
N LYS A 389 -23.51 9.05 -0.92
CA LYS A 389 -24.53 9.59 -1.83
C LYS A 389 -25.70 8.64 -2.02
N VAL A 390 -25.45 7.33 -2.11
CA VAL A 390 -26.48 6.33 -2.35
C VAL A 390 -27.15 5.88 -1.05
N ALA A 391 -28.46 5.68 -1.11
CA ALA A 391 -29.16 4.94 -0.07
C ALA A 391 -28.76 3.47 -0.17
N CYS A 392 -28.53 2.85 0.98
CA CYS A 392 -28.17 1.45 1.05
C CYS A 392 -28.85 0.79 2.25
N LYS A 393 -29.01 -0.53 2.18
CA LYS A 393 -29.59 -1.38 3.21
C LYS A 393 -28.50 -2.30 3.74
N LEU A 394 -28.37 -2.39 5.06
CA LEU A 394 -27.42 -3.25 5.73
C LEU A 394 -28.10 -4.54 6.18
N THR A 395 -27.48 -5.68 5.89
CA THR A 395 -28.03 -6.99 6.23
C THR A 395 -26.98 -7.92 6.83
N ALA A 396 -27.44 -8.88 7.63
CA ALA A 396 -26.66 -10.02 8.09
C ALA A 396 -27.33 -11.32 7.60
N LYS A 397 -26.63 -12.08 6.77
CA LYS A 397 -27.15 -13.28 6.11
C LYS A 397 -26.37 -14.52 6.54
N LEU A 398 -27.07 -15.62 6.75
CA LEU A 398 -26.42 -16.92 6.92
C LEU A 398 -25.73 -17.34 5.63
N ASP A 399 -24.41 -17.51 5.69
CA ASP A 399 -23.57 -17.85 4.55
C ASP A 399 -23.18 -19.33 4.55
N HIS A 400 -22.91 -19.88 5.73
CA HIS A 400 -22.58 -21.30 5.88
C HIS A 400 -22.91 -21.78 7.29
N TRP A 401 -23.25 -23.05 7.43
CA TRP A 401 -23.45 -23.66 8.73
C TRP A 401 -23.00 -25.12 8.75
N HIS A 402 -22.66 -25.59 9.94
CA HIS A 402 -22.31 -26.98 10.20
C HIS A 402 -22.80 -27.37 11.59
N ILE A 403 -23.23 -28.62 11.74
CA ILE A 403 -23.72 -29.19 13.01
C ILE A 403 -22.97 -30.48 13.27
N HIS A 404 -22.49 -30.61 14.49
CA HIS A 404 -22.00 -31.87 15.04
C HIS A 404 -22.86 -32.24 16.25
N THR A 405 -23.29 -33.49 16.34
CA THR A 405 -24.04 -34.04 17.48
C THR A 405 -23.35 -35.31 17.97
N SER A 406 -23.48 -35.59 19.27
CA SER A 406 -22.94 -36.80 19.89
C SER A 406 -23.89 -37.32 20.98
N GLY A 407 -23.75 -38.59 21.37
CA GLY A 407 -24.63 -39.24 22.35
C GLY A 407 -25.77 -40.04 21.71
N ALA A 408 -26.56 -40.72 22.55
CA ALA A 408 -27.68 -41.54 22.14
C ALA A 408 -28.86 -40.68 21.62
N GLY A 409 -29.58 -41.16 20.61
CA GLY A 409 -30.76 -40.44 20.06
C GLY A 409 -30.43 -39.20 19.22
N ASN A 410 -29.16 -39.00 18.84
CA ASN A 410 -28.68 -37.78 18.17
C ASN A 410 -29.27 -37.49 16.78
N SER A 411 -29.92 -38.47 16.14
CA SER A 411 -30.48 -38.34 14.79
C SER A 411 -31.71 -37.41 14.77
N LYS A 412 -32.59 -37.54 15.76
CA LYS A 412 -33.77 -36.67 15.94
C LYS A 412 -33.34 -35.24 16.29
N LEU A 413 -32.34 -35.11 17.18
CA LEU A 413 -31.71 -33.83 17.51
C LEU A 413 -31.12 -33.16 16.27
N LEU A 414 -30.34 -33.90 15.48
CA LEU A 414 -29.73 -33.38 14.26
C LEU A 414 -30.79 -32.91 13.25
N ALA A 415 -31.87 -33.66 13.05
CA ALA A 415 -32.95 -33.28 12.15
C ALA A 415 -33.66 -31.99 12.61
N GLY A 416 -33.97 -31.88 13.92
CA GLY A 416 -34.58 -30.70 14.52
C GLY A 416 -33.70 -29.45 14.39
N LEU A 417 -32.41 -29.57 14.71
CA LEU A 417 -31.43 -28.48 14.58
C LEU A 417 -31.30 -28.00 13.14
N LYS A 418 -31.23 -28.92 12.16
CA LYS A 418 -31.18 -28.57 10.73
C LYS A 418 -32.39 -27.77 10.32
N LYS A 419 -33.60 -28.23 10.68
CA LYS A 419 -34.86 -27.55 10.37
C LYS A 419 -34.88 -26.15 11.01
N GLY A 420 -34.55 -26.06 12.30
CA GLY A 420 -34.53 -24.79 13.03
C GLY A 420 -33.56 -23.76 12.46
N ILE A 421 -32.36 -24.17 12.01
CA ILE A 421 -31.41 -23.27 11.35
C ILE A 421 -31.95 -22.79 10.00
N LEU A 422 -32.48 -23.71 9.18
CA LEU A 422 -33.01 -23.39 7.85
C LEU A 422 -34.23 -22.48 7.92
N GLU A 423 -35.10 -22.64 8.92
CA GLU A 423 -36.27 -21.79 9.13
C GLU A 423 -35.90 -20.46 9.81
N GLY A 424 -35.13 -20.51 10.89
CA GLY A 424 -34.82 -19.35 11.72
C GLY A 424 -33.90 -18.32 11.04
N PHE A 425 -33.04 -18.78 10.13
CA PHE A 425 -32.08 -17.95 9.38
C PHE A 425 -32.34 -17.98 7.86
N LYS A 426 -33.56 -18.34 7.44
CA LYS A 426 -33.97 -18.32 6.03
C LYS A 426 -33.78 -16.94 5.41
N ASP A 427 -34.29 -15.92 6.11
CA ASP A 427 -34.25 -14.54 5.67
C ASP A 427 -33.05 -13.82 6.29
N ALA A 428 -32.47 -12.88 5.53
CA ALA A 428 -31.41 -12.04 6.04
C ALA A 428 -31.96 -11.12 7.14
N LEU A 429 -31.20 -10.98 8.23
CA LEU A 429 -31.51 -10.02 9.28
C LEU A 429 -31.25 -8.61 8.76
N GLU A 430 -32.26 -7.75 8.83
CA GLU A 430 -32.13 -6.35 8.46
C GLU A 430 -31.48 -5.58 9.62
N LEU A 431 -30.30 -5.00 9.35
CA LEU A 431 -29.55 -4.23 10.36
C LEU A 431 -29.94 -2.75 10.32
N GLY A 432 -30.51 -2.29 9.22
CA GLY A 432 -31.05 -0.94 9.07
C GLY A 432 -30.93 -0.39 7.66
N ASP A 433 -31.79 0.59 7.37
CA ASP A 433 -31.73 1.39 6.16
C ASP A 433 -30.91 2.66 6.38
N VAL A 434 -30.05 2.97 5.40
CA VAL A 434 -29.25 4.18 5.36
C VAL A 434 -29.76 5.08 4.24
N PRO A 435 -30.38 6.22 4.57
CA PRO A 435 -30.85 7.18 3.57
C PRO A 435 -29.70 7.78 2.72
N LYS A 436 -30.08 8.32 1.54
CA LYS A 436 -29.16 9.09 0.68
C LYS A 436 -28.58 10.29 1.44
N ASN A 437 -27.36 10.69 1.09
CA ASN A 437 -26.73 11.93 1.57
C ASN A 437 -26.56 12.04 3.10
N THR A 438 -26.62 10.92 3.82
CA THR A 438 -26.37 10.86 5.28
C THR A 438 -24.89 11.01 5.65
N GLY A 439 -24.01 11.04 4.65
CA GLY A 439 -22.57 11.03 4.87
C GLY A 439 -22.02 9.67 5.32
N PHE A 440 -22.79 8.58 5.19
CA PHE A 440 -22.31 7.22 5.47
C PHE A 440 -21.36 6.72 4.37
N LEU A 441 -20.12 6.39 4.75
CA LEU A 441 -19.04 6.04 3.82
C LEU A 441 -18.70 4.55 3.82
N SER A 442 -18.73 3.91 4.99
CA SER A 442 -18.28 2.52 5.10
C SER A 442 -18.90 1.78 6.29
N PHE A 443 -19.12 0.49 6.06
CA PHE A 443 -19.56 -0.49 7.04
C PHE A 443 -18.49 -1.56 7.12
N LYS A 444 -17.91 -1.81 8.30
CA LYS A 444 -16.84 -2.79 8.48
C LYS A 444 -17.09 -3.77 9.60
N VAL A 445 -16.70 -5.01 9.37
CA VAL A 445 -16.53 -6.04 10.40
C VAL A 445 -15.06 -6.05 10.83
N MET A 446 -14.83 -5.71 12.09
CA MET A 446 -13.53 -5.58 12.74
C MET A 446 -12.97 -6.97 13.11
N LYS A 447 -11.68 -7.03 13.50
CA LYS A 447 -10.98 -8.30 13.77
C LYS A 447 -11.56 -9.08 14.96
N ASP A 448 -12.19 -8.38 15.90
CA ASP A 448 -12.91 -8.95 17.05
C ASP A 448 -14.33 -9.43 16.70
N GLY A 449 -14.77 -9.24 15.45
CA GLY A 449 -16.12 -9.50 14.99
C GLY A 449 -17.10 -8.36 15.32
N GLY A 450 -16.59 -7.26 15.87
CA GLY A 450 -17.35 -6.04 16.07
C GLY A 450 -17.68 -5.35 14.75
N ILE A 451 -18.63 -4.43 14.80
CA ILE A 451 -19.05 -3.60 13.67
C ILE A 451 -18.54 -2.19 13.87
N LYS A 452 -18.02 -1.58 12.81
CA LYS A 452 -17.68 -0.15 12.78
C LYS A 452 -18.27 0.51 11.54
N LEU A 453 -18.99 1.59 11.78
CA LEU A 453 -19.60 2.47 10.79
C LEU A 453 -18.73 3.71 10.66
N TYR A 454 -18.49 4.16 9.43
CA TYR A 454 -17.71 5.34 9.11
C TYR A 454 -18.57 6.34 8.37
N PHE A 455 -18.48 7.58 8.81
CA PHE A 455 -19.19 8.72 8.25
C PHE A 455 -18.19 9.81 7.88
N ARG A 456 -18.64 10.80 7.10
CA ARG A 456 -17.87 12.03 6.83
C ARG A 456 -17.42 12.68 8.14
N GLY A 457 -16.32 13.41 8.12
CA GLY A 457 -15.81 14.12 9.31
C GLY A 457 -16.55 15.42 9.60
N ASP A 458 -17.33 15.94 8.64
CA ASP A 458 -18.15 17.13 8.79
C ASP A 458 -19.26 17.03 9.86
N ILE A 459 -19.86 18.18 10.18
CA ILE A 459 -20.90 18.30 11.22
C ILE A 459 -22.07 17.35 10.97
N LEU A 460 -22.50 17.19 9.71
CA LEU A 460 -23.58 16.28 9.36
C LEU A 460 -23.19 14.83 9.67
N GLY A 461 -21.98 14.42 9.29
CA GLY A 461 -21.45 13.10 9.62
C GLY A 461 -21.39 12.86 11.14
N LYS A 462 -21.05 13.87 11.94
CA LYS A 462 -21.05 13.77 13.41
C LYS A 462 -22.45 13.52 13.99
N VAL A 463 -23.45 14.27 13.54
CA VAL A 463 -24.84 14.11 13.99
C VAL A 463 -25.35 12.71 13.64
N VAL A 464 -25.15 12.28 12.39
CA VAL A 464 -25.60 10.95 11.93
C VAL A 464 -24.86 9.83 12.66
N ALA A 465 -23.55 9.97 12.90
CA ALA A 465 -22.79 9.01 13.68
C ALA A 465 -23.32 8.89 15.12
N GLY A 466 -23.69 10.00 15.75
CA GLY A 466 -24.33 10.00 17.08
C GLY A 466 -25.65 9.23 17.09
N VAL A 467 -26.56 9.55 16.16
CA VAL A 467 -27.83 8.83 16.01
C VAL A 467 -27.61 7.33 15.75
N ALA A 468 -26.62 6.98 14.93
CA ALA A 468 -26.26 5.59 14.68
C ALA A 468 -25.71 4.91 15.95
N GLN A 469 -24.86 5.59 16.73
CA GLN A 469 -24.33 5.07 17.98
C GLN A 469 -25.45 4.84 19.01
N ASP A 470 -26.38 5.79 19.18
CA ASP A 470 -27.53 5.64 20.08
C ASP A 470 -28.41 4.45 19.71
N LYS A 471 -28.58 4.19 18.41
CA LYS A 471 -29.29 2.99 17.93
C LYS A 471 -28.51 1.72 18.27
N LEU A 472 -27.20 1.70 18.04
CA LEU A 472 -26.34 0.56 18.35
C LEU A 472 -26.24 0.27 19.84
N ASP A 473 -26.36 1.28 20.71
CA ASP A 473 -26.32 1.11 22.16
C ASP A 473 -27.64 0.62 22.76
N LYS A 474 -28.75 0.72 22.01
CA LYS A 474 -30.06 0.15 22.37
C LYS A 474 -30.24 -1.31 21.93
N LEU A 475 -29.34 -1.84 21.10
CA LEU A 475 -29.25 -3.26 20.75
C LEU A 475 -28.50 -4.04 21.83
#